data_AF-A0A9R1VXN1-F1
#
_entry.id   AF-A0A9R1VXN1-F1
#
_cell.length_a   1.000
_cell.length_b   1.000
_cell.length_c   1.000
_cell.angle_alpha   90.00
_cell.angle_beta   90.00
_cell.angle_gamma   90.00
#
_symmetry.space_group_name_H-M   'P 1'
#
loop_
_entity.id
_entity.type
_entity.pdbx_description
1 polymer ?
#
loop_
_entity_poly.entity_id
_entity_poly.type
_entity_poly.pdbx_seq_one_letter_code
_entity_poly.pdbx_strand_id
1 'polypeptide(L)'
;MASSPNPTDQNFIVVDFHYNGQFAPNPLVYFDPDRASVRDADFSGFGYEQFMEFLHKLTKSRSKDIYFCLPQESLGLGIHTLVNDGDYKEFLDLAYA
;
A
#
# COMPACT_ATOMS: atom_id res chain seq x y z
N MET A 1 24.55 28.81 -18.29
CA MET A 1 23.50 28.38 -17.34
C MET A 1 22.92 27.10 -17.92
N ALA A 2 23.35 25.94 -17.43
CA ALA A 2 22.87 24.65 -17.91
C ALA A 2 21.62 24.29 -17.11
N SER A 3 20.57 23.95 -17.85
CA SER A 3 19.24 23.60 -17.35
C SER A 3 19.30 22.52 -16.27
N SER A 4 18.53 22.73 -15.20
CA SER A 4 18.27 21.71 -14.18
C SER A 4 17.82 20.40 -14.83
N PRO A 5 18.22 19.24 -14.32
CA PRO A 5 17.63 17.98 -14.77
C PRO A 5 16.12 18.05 -14.52
N ASN A 6 15.34 17.67 -15.53
CA ASN A 6 13.89 17.47 -15.41
C ASN A 6 13.60 16.61 -14.18
N PRO A 7 12.50 16.87 -13.44
CA PRO A 7 12.10 15.95 -12.39
C PRO A 7 11.92 14.60 -13.06
N THR A 8 12.64 13.60 -12.55
CA THR A 8 12.40 12.19 -12.83
C THR A 8 10.88 12.01 -12.89
N ASP A 9 10.36 11.39 -13.94
CA ASP A 9 8.98 10.90 -13.98
C ASP A 9 8.82 9.98 -12.75
N GLN A 10 8.49 10.56 -11.60
CA GLN A 10 8.18 9.83 -10.39
C GLN A 10 6.86 9.16 -10.73
N ASN A 11 6.95 7.88 -11.05
CA ASN A 11 5.80 7.06 -11.41
C ASN A 11 4.97 6.89 -10.12
N PHE A 12 4.19 7.89 -9.76
CA PHE A 12 3.41 7.85 -8.54
C PHE A 12 2.23 6.91 -8.77
N ILE A 13 2.25 5.78 -8.06
CA ILE A 13 1.10 4.87 -8.02
C ILE A 13 0.03 5.43 -7.09
N VAL A 14 -1.23 5.12 -7.39
CA VAL A 14 -2.33 5.39 -6.47
C VAL A 14 -2.51 4.18 -5.57
N VAL A 15 -2.37 4.37 -4.25
CA VAL A 15 -2.61 3.32 -3.26
C VAL A 15 -3.82 3.68 -2.42
N ASP A 16 -4.83 2.82 -2.44
CA ASP A 16 -6.02 2.93 -1.62
C ASP A 16 -5.85 2.12 -0.33
N PHE A 17 -5.74 2.82 0.80
CA PHE A 17 -5.63 2.24 2.13
C PHE A 17 -7.02 2.07 2.74
N HIS A 18 -7.34 0.84 3.13
CA HIS A 18 -8.53 0.50 3.89
C HIS A 18 -8.12 0.03 5.29
N TYR A 19 -8.61 0.68 6.35
CA TYR A 19 -8.23 0.37 7.74
C TYR A 19 -9.41 0.55 8.70
N ASN A 20 -9.26 0.09 9.96
CA ASN A 20 -10.31 0.10 10.99
C ASN A 20 -11.61 -0.66 10.66
N GLY A 21 -11.66 -1.38 9.55
CA GLY A 21 -12.76 -2.26 9.19
C GLY A 21 -12.64 -3.65 9.81
N GLN A 22 -13.59 -4.51 9.49
CA GLN A 22 -13.65 -5.89 9.99
C GLN A 22 -13.66 -6.90 8.83
N PHE A 23 -12.80 -7.92 8.91
CA PHE A 23 -12.90 -9.07 8.03
C PHE A 23 -14.08 -9.96 8.42
N ALA A 24 -14.90 -10.32 7.43
CA ALA A 24 -15.95 -11.32 7.59
C ALA A 24 -15.72 -12.47 6.60
N PRO A 25 -15.87 -13.73 7.05
CA PRO A 25 -15.72 -14.89 6.19
C PRO A 25 -16.97 -15.15 5.32
N ASN A 26 -16.79 -15.89 4.22
CA ASN A 26 -17.83 -16.48 3.36
C ASN A 26 -18.91 -15.52 2.79
N PRO A 27 -18.59 -14.77 1.71
CA PRO A 27 -17.29 -14.62 1.06
C PRO A 27 -16.35 -13.75 1.91
N LEU A 28 -15.04 -13.90 1.73
CA LEU A 28 -14.08 -13.05 2.44
C LEU A 28 -14.25 -11.60 1.98
N VAL A 29 -14.66 -10.74 2.91
CA VAL A 29 -14.93 -9.31 2.68
C VAL A 29 -14.37 -8.47 3.82
N TYR A 30 -14.12 -7.19 3.54
CA TYR A 30 -13.67 -6.21 4.52
C TYR A 30 -14.72 -5.11 4.67
N PHE A 31 -15.45 -5.12 5.80
CA PHE A 31 -16.58 -4.24 6.08
C PHE A 31 -16.17 -2.97 6.83
N ASP A 32 -16.93 -1.90 6.57
CA ASP A 32 -16.84 -0.60 7.22
C ASP A 32 -15.42 -0.02 7.39
N PRO A 33 -14.55 -0.06 6.36
CA PRO A 33 -13.23 0.52 6.50
C PRO A 33 -13.27 2.05 6.40
N ASP A 34 -12.44 2.69 7.21
CA ASP A 34 -11.92 4.02 6.89
C ASP A 34 -11.07 3.91 5.62
N ARG A 35 -11.19 4.89 4.73
CA ARG A 35 -10.49 4.91 3.43
C ARG A 35 -9.61 6.13 3.30
N ALA A 36 -8.39 5.92 2.82
CA ALA A 36 -7.49 7.00 2.42
C ALA A 36 -6.81 6.63 1.10
N SER A 37 -6.89 7.51 0.12
CA SER A 37 -6.18 7.36 -1.16
C SER A 37 -4.95 8.25 -1.16
N VAL A 38 -3.79 7.68 -1.44
CA VAL A 38 -2.52 8.41 -1.56
C VAL A 38 -2.06 8.34 -3.01
N ARG A 39 -1.79 9.51 -3.60
CA ARG A 39 -1.47 9.65 -5.03
C ARG A 39 -0.11 10.27 -5.31
N ASP A 40 0.50 10.91 -4.30
CA ASP A 40 1.68 11.76 -4.47
C ASP A 40 2.86 11.26 -3.61
N ALA A 41 2.88 9.96 -3.29
CA ALA A 41 3.92 9.34 -2.48
C ALA A 41 4.77 8.39 -3.32
N ASP A 42 6.09 8.56 -3.22
CA ASP A 42 7.05 7.65 -3.83
C ASP A 42 7.29 6.46 -2.91
N PHE A 43 6.44 5.44 -3.04
CA PHE A 43 6.54 4.21 -2.24
C PHE A 43 7.80 3.40 -2.59
N SER A 44 8.37 3.57 -3.79
CA SER A 44 9.62 2.91 -4.19
C SER A 44 10.84 3.45 -3.44
N GLY A 45 10.76 4.67 -2.92
CA GLY A 45 11.78 5.30 -2.09
C GLY A 45 11.77 4.84 -0.63
N PHE A 46 10.78 4.04 -0.21
CA PHE A 46 10.68 3.55 1.17
C PHE A 46 11.24 2.13 1.33
N GLY A 47 11.87 1.86 2.47
CA GLY A 47 11.97 0.50 3.00
C GLY A 47 10.69 0.09 3.74
N TYR A 48 10.53 -1.20 4.06
CA TYR A 48 9.34 -1.69 4.76
C TYR A 48 9.08 -0.94 6.08
N GLU A 49 10.11 -0.75 6.92
CA GLU A 49 9.97 -0.02 8.19
C GLU A 49 9.51 1.43 7.99
N GLN A 50 9.99 2.11 6.94
CA GLN A 50 9.57 3.47 6.62
C GLN A 50 8.10 3.51 6.14
N PHE A 51 7.69 2.50 5.39
CA PHE A 51 6.30 2.29 5.02
C PHE A 51 5.42 2.02 6.25
N MET A 52 5.88 1.24 7.23
CA MET A 52 5.18 1.04 8.51
C MET A 52 5.00 2.35 9.28
N GLU A 53 6.03 3.20 9.35
CA GLU A 53 5.93 4.52 9.96
C GLU A 53 4.95 5.43 9.21
N PHE A 54 4.94 5.36 7.88
CA PHE A 54 3.99 6.08 7.05
C PHE A 54 2.55 5.67 7.37
N LEU A 55 2.29 4.36 7.43
CA LEU A 55 0.98 3.81 7.81
C LEU A 55 0.57 4.26 9.21
N HIS A 56 1.48 4.22 10.18
CA HIS A 56 1.20 4.66 11.54
C HIS A 56 0.74 6.13 11.60
N LYS A 57 1.38 7.00 10.80
CA LYS A 57 0.99 8.41 10.69
C LYS A 57 -0.36 8.58 9.97
N LEU A 58 -0.61 7.77 8.94
CA LEU A 58 -1.84 7.83 8.15
C LEU A 58 -3.06 7.38 8.97
N THR A 59 -2.98 6.24 9.65
CA THR A 59 -4.09 5.63 10.39
C THR A 59 -4.22 6.14 11.82
N LYS A 60 -3.20 6.85 12.33
CA LYS A 60 -3.04 7.22 13.75
C LYS A 60 -3.11 6.02 14.70
N SER A 61 -2.88 4.81 14.19
CA SER A 61 -2.94 3.56 14.94
C SER A 61 -1.73 2.69 14.60
N ARG A 62 -1.39 1.74 15.47
CA ARG A 62 -0.36 0.74 15.14
C ARG A 62 -1.00 -0.36 14.32
N SER A 63 -0.67 -0.43 13.03
CA SER A 63 -1.03 -1.56 12.18
C SER A 63 -0.27 -2.80 12.64
N LYS A 64 -1.00 -3.88 12.95
CA LYS A 64 -0.40 -5.18 13.32
C LYS A 64 -0.24 -6.08 12.12
N ASP A 65 -1.29 -6.20 11.34
CA ASP A 65 -1.36 -7.08 10.18
C ASP A 65 -1.71 -6.22 8.96
N ILE A 66 -0.83 -6.24 7.97
CA ILE A 66 -1.00 -5.48 6.73
C ILE A 66 -1.16 -6.46 5.60
N TYR A 67 -2.14 -6.14 4.76
CA TYR A 67 -2.49 -6.93 3.62
C TYR A 67 -2.59 -6.04 2.39
N PHE A 68 -2.18 -6.56 1.25
CA PHE A 68 -2.42 -5.93 -0.04
C PHE A 68 -3.22 -6.88 -0.94
N CYS A 69 -3.92 -6.29 -1.91
CA CYS A 69 -4.67 -7.02 -2.91
C CYS A 69 -4.63 -6.22 -4.22
N LEU A 70 -4.49 -6.89 -5.35
CA LEU A 70 -4.49 -6.23 -6.65
C LEU A 70 -5.92 -5.81 -7.05
N PRO A 71 -6.09 -4.70 -7.79
CA PRO A 71 -7.42 -4.15 -8.11
C PRO A 71 -8.39 -5.11 -8.80
N GLN A 72 -7.88 -6.16 -9.46
CA GLN A 72 -8.68 -7.13 -10.21
C GLN A 72 -8.87 -8.47 -9.47
N GLU A 73 -8.28 -8.63 -8.28
CA GLU A 73 -8.38 -9.86 -7.52
C GLU A 73 -9.44 -9.77 -6.42
N SER A 74 -10.16 -10.86 -6.19
CA SER A 74 -11.04 -10.95 -5.03
C SER A 74 -10.21 -11.13 -3.76
N LEU A 75 -10.62 -10.50 -2.66
CA LEU A 75 -9.96 -10.68 -1.35
C LEU A 75 -9.79 -12.15 -0.96
N GLY A 76 -10.75 -13.03 -1.29
CA GLY A 76 -10.68 -14.46 -0.99
C GLY A 76 -9.58 -15.25 -1.73
N LEU A 77 -8.96 -14.66 -2.75
CA LEU A 77 -7.91 -15.30 -3.56
C LEU A 77 -6.62 -14.50 -3.62
N GLY A 78 -6.70 -13.17 -3.67
CA GLY A 78 -5.56 -12.28 -3.91
C GLY A 78 -5.19 -11.41 -2.72
N ILE A 79 -5.52 -11.80 -1.49
CA ILE A 79 -5.01 -11.11 -0.30
C ILE A 79 -3.64 -11.67 0.07
N HIS A 80 -2.63 -10.80 0.07
CA HIS A 80 -1.25 -11.13 0.41
C HIS A 80 -0.86 -10.39 1.68
N THR A 81 -0.17 -11.08 2.59
CA THR A 81 0.35 -10.43 3.81
C THR A 81 1.64 -9.70 3.48
N LEU A 82 1.84 -8.53 4.05
CA LEU A 82 3.03 -7.72 3.90
C LEU A 82 3.72 -7.65 5.28
N VAL A 83 4.71 -8.52 5.53
CA VAL A 83 5.37 -8.65 6.84
C VAL A 83 6.86 -8.31 6.83
N ASN A 84 7.48 -8.19 5.66
CA ASN A 84 8.92 -7.95 5.52
C ASN A 84 9.25 -7.17 4.23
N ASP A 85 10.52 -6.78 4.06
CA ASP A 85 11.03 -6.05 2.88
C ASP A 85 10.87 -6.82 1.56
N GLY A 86 10.92 -8.15 1.59
CA GLY A 86 10.68 -9.00 0.42
C GLY A 86 9.25 -8.90 -0.07
N ASP A 87 8.27 -9.03 0.83
CA ASP A 87 6.85 -8.87 0.50
C ASP A 87 6.55 -7.43 0.05
N TYR A 88 7.19 -6.44 0.70
CA TYR A 88 7.07 -5.04 0.30
C TYR A 88 7.61 -4.82 -1.13
N LYS A 89 8.74 -5.42 -1.46
CA LYS A 89 9.29 -5.38 -2.81
C LYS A 89 8.35 -6.05 -3.81
N GLU A 90 7.78 -7.20 -3.50
CA GLU A 90 6.79 -7.86 -4.37
C GLU A 90 5.57 -6.97 -4.60
N PHE A 91 5.05 -6.33 -3.54
CA PHE A 91 3.99 -5.33 -3.65
C PHE A 91 4.36 -4.19 -4.62
N LEU A 92 5.57 -3.63 -4.50
CA LEU A 92 6.04 -2.58 -5.40
C LEU A 92 6.21 -3.09 -6.83
N ASP A 93 6.84 -4.24 -7.02
CA ASP A 93 7.06 -4.85 -8.34
C ASP A 93 5.71 -5.07 -9.04
N LEU A 94 4.67 -5.51 -8.32
CA LEU A 94 3.32 -5.68 -8.87
C LEU A 94 2.59 -4.36 -9.12
N ALA A 95 2.77 -3.36 -8.26
CA ALA A 95 2.09 -2.06 -8.38
C ALA A 95 2.68 -1.18 -9.50
N TYR A 96 3.96 -1.37 -9.81
CA TYR A 96 4.71 -0.62 -10.83
C TYR A 96 4.94 -1.39 -12.14
N ALA A 97 4.46 -2.64 -12.25
CA ALA A 97 4.51 -3.46 -13.47
C ALA A 97 3.63 -2.91 -14.60
#